data_AF-A0A7J4SEJ1-F1
#
_entry.id   AF-A0A7J4SEJ1-F1
#
_cell.length_a   1.000
_cell.length_b   1.000
_cell.length_c   1.000
_cell.angle_alpha   90.00
_cell.angle_beta   90.00
_cell.angle_gamma   90.00
#
_symmetry.space_group_name_H-M   'P 1'
#
loop_
_entity.id
_entity.type
_entity.pdbx_description
1 polymer ?
#
loop_
_entity_poly.entity_id
_entity_poly.type
_entity_poly.pdbx_seq_one_letter_code
_entity_poly.pdbx_strand_id
1 'polypeptide(L)'
;MPTPKGTPFWWEDAKRHLRDVDSEIGRIIDYVEEPPLIGEGDIVRTICNAVVGQQISAIAADAIWKRLLDYCGGTFDPKPIAKITENDLKKIGISRSKGRTLAGIAEISEHLQDIEWSKMSSEEVVGELRPIWGVGPWTIDMVRIFSLLDPDVLPIGDIGVIRCI
;
A
#
# COMPACT_ATOMS: atom_id res chain seq x y z
N MET A 1 -6.96 -17.11 5.00
CA MET A 1 -5.61 -17.28 4.42
C MET A 1 -4.77 -16.07 4.77
N PRO A 2 -3.43 -16.18 4.87
CA PRO A 2 -2.56 -15.01 4.93
C PRO A 2 -2.84 -14.10 3.72
N THR A 3 -2.41 -12.84 3.82
CA THR A 3 -2.46 -11.85 2.73
C THR A 3 -2.09 -12.49 1.38
N PRO A 4 -2.87 -12.25 0.31
CA PRO A 4 -2.62 -12.86 -0.99
C PRO A 4 -1.19 -12.62 -1.51
N LYS A 5 -0.62 -13.62 -2.18
CA LYS A 5 0.70 -13.55 -2.82
C LYS A 5 0.63 -13.98 -4.29
N GLY A 6 1.31 -13.23 -5.15
CA GLY A 6 1.36 -13.49 -6.59
C GLY A 6 0.33 -12.69 -7.39
N THR A 7 0.16 -13.06 -8.66
CA THR A 7 -0.76 -12.42 -9.59
C THR A 7 -2.23 -12.73 -9.23
N PRO A 8 -3.13 -11.74 -9.17
CA PRO A 8 -4.55 -11.98 -8.99
C PRO A 8 -5.14 -12.84 -10.12
N PHE A 9 -5.99 -13.80 -9.77
CA PHE A 9 -6.64 -14.68 -10.75
C PHE A 9 -7.56 -13.91 -11.73
N TRP A 10 -8.07 -12.75 -11.32
CA TRP A 10 -8.98 -11.92 -12.09
C TRP A 10 -8.27 -10.95 -13.07
N TRP A 11 -6.94 -10.88 -13.06
CA TRP A 11 -6.18 -9.83 -13.76
C TRP A 11 -6.47 -9.74 -15.26
N GLU A 12 -6.34 -10.87 -15.98
CA GLU A 12 -6.56 -10.90 -17.44
C GLU A 12 -8.04 -10.73 -17.81
N ASP A 13 -8.94 -11.21 -16.96
CA ASP A 13 -10.38 -11.05 -17.15
C ASP A 13 -10.81 -9.59 -16.97
N ALA A 14 -10.25 -8.89 -15.98
CA ALA A 14 -10.46 -7.47 -15.76
C ALA A 14 -9.93 -6.63 -16.93
N LYS A 15 -8.72 -6.92 -17.44
CA LYS A 15 -8.18 -6.25 -18.63
C LYS A 15 -9.07 -6.43 -19.86
N ARG A 16 -9.60 -7.64 -20.07
CA ARG A 16 -10.52 -7.90 -21.18
C ARG A 16 -11.84 -7.14 -21.01
N HIS A 17 -12.43 -7.20 -19.82
CA HIS A 17 -13.64 -6.45 -19.51
C HIS A 17 -13.48 -4.94 -19.77
N LEU A 18 -12.38 -4.34 -19.29
CA LEU A 18 -12.11 -2.91 -19.47
C LEU A 18 -11.98 -2.52 -20.95
N ARG A 19 -11.32 -3.35 -21.78
CA ARG A 19 -11.26 -3.14 -23.24
C ARG A 19 -12.63 -3.17 -23.90
N ASP A 20 -13.52 -4.05 -23.43
CA ASP A 20 -14.85 -4.24 -24.01
C ASP A 20 -15.80 -3.09 -23.63
N VAL A 21 -15.66 -2.50 -22.44
CA VAL A 21 -16.55 -1.44 -21.95
C VAL A 21 -16.07 -0.03 -22.26
N ASP A 22 -14.76 0.20 -22.42
CA ASP A 22 -14.18 1.52 -22.67
C ASP A 22 -13.01 1.46 -23.66
N SER A 23 -13.21 2.04 -24.85
CA SER A 23 -12.21 2.02 -25.92
C SER A 23 -10.98 2.89 -25.65
N GLU A 24 -11.10 3.95 -24.84
CA GLU A 24 -9.95 4.79 -24.47
C GLU A 24 -9.07 4.03 -23.48
N ILE A 25 -9.68 3.42 -22.45
CA ILE A 25 -8.96 2.54 -21.51
C ILE A 25 -8.32 1.38 -22.25
N GLY A 26 -9.04 0.77 -23.20
CA GLY A 26 -8.49 -0.32 -24.02
C GLY A 26 -7.21 0.06 -24.77
N ARG A 27 -7.17 1.25 -25.39
CA ARG A 27 -5.96 1.76 -26.05
C ARG A 27 -4.81 1.99 -25.07
N ILE A 28 -5.09 2.49 -23.86
CA ILE A 28 -4.06 2.70 -22.83
C ILE A 28 -3.46 1.35 -22.40
N ILE A 29 -4.30 0.34 -22.16
CA ILE A 29 -3.85 -1.00 -21.77
C ILE A 29 -2.92 -1.59 -22.83
N ASP A 30 -3.28 -1.45 -24.12
CA ASP A 30 -2.50 -2.02 -25.22
C ASP A 30 -1.22 -1.22 -25.51
N TYR A 31 -1.21 0.08 -25.23
CA TYR A 31 -0.03 0.94 -25.45
C TYR A 31 1.02 0.81 -24.35
N VAL A 32 0.59 0.70 -23.08
CA VAL A 32 1.49 0.78 -21.93
C VAL A 32 2.02 -0.58 -21.48
N GLU A 33 1.27 -1.66 -21.72
CA GLU A 33 1.59 -3.05 -21.32
C GLU A 33 2.43 -3.18 -20.02
N GLU A 34 1.77 -3.00 -18.87
CA GLU A 34 2.40 -3.13 -17.55
C GLU A 34 2.40 -4.60 -17.06
N PRO A 35 3.40 -4.99 -16.26
CA PRO A 35 3.37 -6.26 -15.56
C PRO A 35 2.12 -6.37 -14.68
N PRO A 36 1.66 -7.61 -14.40
CA PRO A 36 0.52 -7.79 -13.52
C PRO A 36 0.77 -7.22 -12.14
N LEU A 37 -0.29 -6.74 -11.47
CA LEU A 37 -0.26 -6.49 -10.05
C LEU A 37 0.22 -7.76 -9.32
N ILE A 38 1.19 -7.61 -8.41
CA ILE A 38 1.73 -8.73 -7.63
C ILE A 38 1.47 -8.45 -6.15
N GLY A 39 0.72 -9.33 -5.50
CA GLY A 39 0.63 -9.34 -4.03
C GLY A 39 1.94 -9.83 -3.42
N GLU A 40 2.51 -9.09 -2.50
CA GLU A 40 3.72 -9.50 -1.77
C GLU A 40 3.42 -10.40 -0.55
N GLY A 41 2.16 -10.42 -0.09
CA GLY A 41 1.75 -11.18 1.09
C GLY A 41 2.14 -10.56 2.43
N ASP A 42 2.54 -9.29 2.45
CA ASP A 42 2.94 -8.56 3.67
C ASP A 42 2.15 -7.25 3.80
N ILE A 43 1.12 -7.30 4.63
CA ILE A 43 0.23 -6.14 4.85
C ILE A 43 0.90 -5.03 5.65
N VAL A 44 1.74 -5.38 6.63
CA VAL A 44 2.45 -4.39 7.47
C VAL A 44 3.40 -3.58 6.60
N ARG A 45 4.13 -4.27 5.72
CA ARG A 45 4.96 -3.63 4.70
C ARG A 45 4.16 -2.70 3.80
N THR A 46 3.00 -3.15 3.33
CA THR A 46 2.14 -2.36 2.44
C THR A 46 1.61 -1.10 3.14
N ILE A 47 1.10 -1.21 4.36
CA ILE A 47 0.61 -0.05 5.15
C ILE A 47 1.76 0.94 5.37
N CYS A 48 2.93 0.47 5.78
CA CYS A 48 4.10 1.32 6.00
C CYS A 48 4.57 2.01 4.72
N ASN A 49 4.58 1.30 3.58
CA ASN A 49 4.93 1.89 2.29
C ASN A 49 3.93 2.98 1.86
N ALA A 50 2.63 2.72 2.03
CA ALA A 50 1.58 3.70 1.77
C ALA A 50 1.74 4.96 2.65
N VAL A 51 2.01 4.79 3.96
CA VAL A 51 2.28 5.92 4.88
C VAL A 51 3.49 6.73 4.43
N VAL A 52 4.57 6.08 3.97
CA VAL A 52 5.73 6.77 3.40
C VAL A 52 5.33 7.57 2.16
N GLY A 53 4.49 7.03 1.29
CA GLY A 53 4.03 7.66 0.03
C GLY A 53 3.02 8.79 0.16
N GLN A 54 2.39 8.99 1.33
CA GLN A 54 1.35 10.02 1.49
C GLN A 54 1.83 11.42 1.06
N GLN A 55 1.03 12.12 0.24
CA GLN A 55 1.23 13.52 -0.16
C GLN A 55 2.54 13.82 -0.91
N ILE A 56 3.18 12.82 -1.51
CA ILE A 56 4.40 12.99 -2.31
C ILE A 56 4.31 12.19 -3.62
N SER A 57 5.18 12.48 -4.59
CA SER A 57 5.28 11.70 -5.83
C SER A 57 5.80 10.28 -5.58
N ALA A 58 5.44 9.33 -6.45
CA ALA A 58 5.96 7.96 -6.42
C ALA A 58 7.50 7.89 -6.37
N ILE A 59 8.20 8.69 -7.19
CA ILE A 59 9.67 8.74 -7.21
C ILE A 59 10.25 9.13 -5.84
N ALA A 60 9.64 10.12 -5.17
CA ALA A 60 10.05 10.55 -3.85
C ALA A 60 9.74 9.48 -2.78
N ALA A 61 8.58 8.83 -2.89
CA ALA A 61 8.19 7.72 -2.02
C ALA A 61 9.19 6.56 -2.12
N ASP A 62 9.55 6.15 -3.34
CA ASP A 62 10.52 5.08 -3.58
C ASP A 62 11.90 5.40 -2.99
N ALA A 63 12.36 6.65 -3.14
CA ALA A 63 13.63 7.07 -2.58
C ALA A 63 13.63 7.04 -1.05
N ILE A 64 12.54 7.47 -0.41
CA ILE A 64 12.38 7.41 1.06
C ILE A 64 12.26 5.96 1.53
N TRP A 65 11.49 5.14 0.82
CA TRP A 65 11.28 3.73 1.12
C TRP A 65 12.60 2.95 1.10
N LYS A 66 13.45 3.16 0.08
CA LYS A 66 14.79 2.55 0.02
C LYS A 66 15.64 2.89 1.25
N ARG A 67 15.66 4.16 1.66
CA ARG A 67 16.39 4.58 2.87
C ARG A 67 15.81 3.98 4.15
N LEU A 68 14.50 3.74 4.21
CA LEU A 68 13.87 3.04 5.32
C LEU A 68 14.27 1.56 5.35
N LEU A 69 14.33 0.89 4.19
CA LEU A 69 14.84 -0.49 4.09
C LEU A 69 16.31 -0.58 4.52
N ASP A 70 17.15 0.37 4.10
CA ASP A 70 18.54 0.45 4.54
C ASP A 70 18.65 0.60 6.07
N TYR A 71 17.78 1.43 6.66
CA TYR A 71 17.68 1.56 8.12
C TYR A 71 17.29 0.25 8.81
N CYS A 72 16.45 -0.57 8.18
CA CYS A 72 16.06 -1.90 8.65
C CYS A 72 17.12 -2.99 8.38
N GLY A 73 18.28 -2.66 7.78
CA GLY A 73 19.33 -3.64 7.45
C GLY A 73 19.21 -4.27 6.06
N GLY A 74 18.50 -3.62 5.14
CA GLY A 74 18.38 -4.01 3.72
C GLY A 74 17.08 -4.73 3.35
N THR A 75 16.30 -5.15 4.34
CA THR A 75 14.98 -5.77 4.17
C THR A 75 13.98 -5.14 5.12
N PHE A 76 12.69 -5.15 4.77
CA PHE A 76 11.66 -4.59 5.65
C PHE A 76 11.61 -5.37 6.97
N ASP A 77 11.73 -4.66 8.09
CA ASP A 77 11.58 -5.20 9.45
C ASP A 77 10.88 -4.14 10.32
N PRO A 78 9.69 -4.43 10.90
CA PRO A 78 9.01 -3.53 11.83
C PRO A 78 9.79 -3.28 13.12
N LYS A 79 10.61 -4.22 13.60
CA LYS A 79 11.28 -4.14 14.91
C LYS A 79 12.15 -2.88 15.10
N PRO A 80 13.05 -2.52 14.16
CA PRO A 80 13.80 -1.26 14.26
C PRO A 80 12.89 -0.03 14.12
N ILE A 81 11.82 -0.11 13.31
CA ILE A 81 10.88 0.99 13.08
C ILE A 81 10.13 1.37 14.37
N ALA A 82 9.77 0.40 15.21
CA ALA A 82 9.13 0.65 16.50
C ALA A 82 9.98 1.54 17.44
N LYS A 83 11.30 1.61 17.22
CA LYS A 83 12.25 2.39 18.04
C LYS A 83 12.84 3.58 17.29
N ILE A 84 12.22 3.98 16.17
CA ILE A 84 12.75 5.03 15.30
C ILE A 84 12.83 6.38 16.03
N THR A 85 14.01 7.01 15.99
CA THR A 85 14.22 8.30 16.66
C THR A 85 13.99 9.48 15.71
N GLU A 86 13.81 10.69 16.25
CA GLU A 86 13.73 11.90 15.41
C GLU A 86 14.98 12.11 14.53
N ASN A 87 16.15 11.70 15.00
CA ASN A 87 17.39 11.79 14.24
C ASN A 87 17.38 10.82 13.05
N ASP A 88 16.85 9.62 13.24
CA ASP A 88 16.69 8.63 12.17
C ASP A 88 15.69 9.12 11.13
N LEU A 89 14.54 9.64 11.58
CA LEU A 89 13.52 10.23 10.68
C LEU A 89 14.11 11.31 9.77
N LYS A 90 14.95 12.21 10.31
CA LYS A 90 15.65 13.23 9.52
C LYS A 90 16.59 12.63 8.48
N LYS A 91 17.35 11.60 8.84
CA LYS A 91 18.27 10.92 7.92
C LYS A 91 17.54 10.20 6.78
N ILE A 92 16.41 9.58 7.09
CA ILE A 92 15.58 8.85 6.11
C ILE A 92 14.75 9.83 5.25
N GLY A 93 14.43 11.02 5.78
CA GLY A 93 13.57 12.01 5.12
C GLY A 93 12.08 11.77 5.38
N ILE A 94 11.74 11.24 6.56
CA ILE A 94 10.37 10.98 7.00
C ILE A 94 9.94 12.11 7.95
N SER A 95 8.72 12.62 7.77
CA SER A 95 8.17 13.64 8.68
C SER A 95 7.89 13.05 10.07
N ARG A 96 7.88 13.89 11.11
CA ARG A 96 7.54 13.46 12.48
C ARG A 96 6.17 12.74 12.54
N SER A 97 5.19 13.25 11.79
CA SER A 97 3.86 12.64 11.71
C SER A 97 3.94 11.23 11.13
N LYS A 98 4.57 11.04 9.97
CA LYS A 98 4.74 9.70 9.38
C LYS A 98 5.53 8.77 10.28
N GLY A 99 6.58 9.27 10.94
CA GLY A 99 7.37 8.50 11.90
C GLY A 99 6.54 7.96 13.07
N ARG A 100 5.65 8.78 13.64
CA ARG A 100 4.71 8.34 14.69
C ARG A 100 3.76 7.25 14.20
N THR A 101 3.23 7.38 12.98
CA THR A 101 2.34 6.36 12.38
C THR A 101 3.10 5.06 12.17
N LEU A 102 4.31 5.12 11.58
CA LEU A 102 5.14 3.94 11.32
C LEU A 102 5.53 3.22 12.62
N ALA A 103 5.93 3.95 13.66
CA ALA A 103 6.23 3.36 14.96
C ALA A 103 4.99 2.67 15.56
N GLY A 104 3.83 3.32 15.53
CA GLY A 104 2.58 2.72 16.03
C GLY A 104 2.15 1.47 15.25
N ILE A 105 2.30 1.45 13.92
CA ILE A 105 2.05 0.25 13.10
C ILE A 105 3.05 -0.85 13.47
N ALA A 106 4.31 -0.51 13.66
CA ALA A 106 5.34 -1.46 14.03
C ALA A 106 5.12 -2.10 15.41
N GLU A 107 4.55 -1.36 16.36
CA GLU A 107 4.17 -1.89 17.69
C GLU A 107 3.07 -2.96 17.61
N ILE A 108 2.16 -2.84 16.64
CA ILE A 108 1.04 -3.78 16.44
C ILE A 108 1.27 -4.75 15.28
N SER A 109 2.48 -4.85 14.75
CA SER A 109 2.75 -5.58 13.50
C SER A 109 2.41 -7.07 13.59
N GLU A 110 2.68 -7.70 14.74
CA GLU A 110 2.36 -9.12 14.97
C GLU A 110 0.84 -9.35 14.92
N HIS A 111 0.06 -8.47 15.58
CA HIS A 111 -1.40 -8.52 15.53
C HIS A 111 -1.93 -8.36 14.11
N LEU A 112 -1.40 -7.41 13.34
CA LEU A 112 -1.81 -7.20 11.95
C LEU A 112 -1.45 -8.39 11.05
N GLN A 113 -0.38 -9.13 11.35
CA GLN A 113 0.00 -10.34 10.61
C GLN A 113 -0.87 -11.54 10.97
N ASP A 114 -1.39 -11.60 12.20
CA ASP A 114 -2.26 -12.68 12.68
C ASP A 114 -3.71 -12.59 12.16
N ILE A 115 -4.13 -11.41 11.68
CA ILE A 115 -5.47 -11.21 11.11
C ILE A 115 -5.62 -11.95 9.77
N GLU A 116 -6.73 -12.68 9.62
CA GLU A 116 -7.10 -13.34 8.37
C GLU A 116 -7.80 -12.38 7.38
N TRP A 117 -7.06 -11.40 6.85
CA TRP A 117 -7.60 -10.33 5.98
C TRP A 117 -8.39 -10.85 4.77
N SER A 118 -7.99 -11.98 4.19
CA SER A 118 -8.66 -12.57 3.01
C SER A 118 -10.08 -13.08 3.29
N LYS A 119 -10.48 -13.19 4.57
CA LYS A 119 -11.84 -13.59 4.98
C LYS A 119 -12.74 -12.39 5.29
N MET A 120 -12.17 -11.19 5.36
CA MET A 120 -12.89 -9.99 5.73
C MET A 120 -13.59 -9.36 4.52
N SER A 121 -14.75 -8.78 4.75
CA SER A 121 -15.40 -7.86 3.81
C SER A 121 -14.63 -6.54 3.72
N SER A 122 -14.92 -5.74 2.69
CA SER A 122 -14.32 -4.40 2.55
C SER A 122 -14.60 -3.51 3.78
N GLU A 123 -15.81 -3.60 4.34
CA GLU A 123 -16.22 -2.84 5.52
C GLU A 123 -15.47 -3.28 6.78
N GLU A 124 -15.23 -4.60 6.93
CA GLU A 124 -14.45 -5.15 8.03
C GLU A 124 -12.98 -4.71 7.94
N VAL A 125 -12.37 -4.77 6.76
CA VAL A 125 -11.00 -4.25 6.52
C VAL A 125 -10.89 -2.78 6.91
N VAL A 126 -11.86 -1.96 6.49
CA VAL A 126 -11.91 -0.54 6.86
C VAL A 126 -12.04 -0.39 8.38
N GLY A 127 -12.89 -1.20 9.03
CA GLY A 127 -13.09 -1.20 10.47
C GLY A 127 -11.82 -1.49 11.27
N GLU A 128 -10.99 -2.43 10.81
CA GLU A 128 -9.73 -2.81 11.45
C GLU A 128 -8.61 -1.79 11.24
N LEU A 129 -8.52 -1.18 10.05
CA LEU A 129 -7.42 -0.27 9.72
C LEU A 129 -7.66 1.18 10.17
N ARG A 130 -8.91 1.63 10.19
CA ARG A 130 -9.28 3.02 10.51
C ARG A 130 -8.88 3.50 11.92
N PRO A 131 -8.86 2.66 12.97
CA PRO A 131 -8.40 3.07 14.30
C PRO A 131 -6.90 3.42 14.37
N ILE A 132 -6.10 2.96 13.40
CA ILE A 132 -4.65 3.18 13.40
C ILE A 132 -4.36 4.67 13.11
N TRP A 133 -3.62 5.31 14.01
CA TRP A 133 -3.34 6.74 13.90
C TRP A 133 -2.56 7.08 12.62
N GLY A 134 -3.10 7.98 11.80
CA GLY A 134 -2.50 8.40 10.53
C GLY A 134 -2.79 7.47 9.34
N VAL A 135 -3.58 6.40 9.55
CA VAL A 135 -4.15 5.58 8.48
C VAL A 135 -5.54 6.13 8.15
N GLY A 136 -5.65 6.73 6.97
CA GLY A 136 -6.91 7.31 6.46
C GLY A 136 -7.47 6.51 5.27
N PRO A 137 -8.60 6.95 4.69
CA PRO A 137 -9.26 6.28 3.58
C PRO A 137 -8.31 5.96 2.41
N TRP A 138 -7.49 6.92 1.99
CA TRP A 138 -6.51 6.70 0.92
C TRP A 138 -5.51 5.58 1.26
N THR A 139 -4.98 5.53 2.49
CA THR A 139 -4.07 4.46 2.91
C THR A 139 -4.78 3.10 2.89
N ILE A 140 -6.04 3.05 3.32
CA ILE A 140 -6.85 1.83 3.31
C ILE A 140 -7.07 1.35 1.87
N ASP A 141 -7.35 2.26 0.94
CA ASP A 141 -7.47 1.91 -0.49
C ASP A 141 -6.16 1.34 -1.04
N MET A 142 -5.01 1.93 -0.69
CA MET A 142 -3.70 1.37 -1.09
C MET A 142 -3.50 -0.05 -0.55
N VAL A 143 -3.93 -0.33 0.68
CA VAL A 143 -3.85 -1.68 1.27
C VAL A 143 -4.79 -2.64 0.55
N ARG A 144 -6.03 -2.23 0.26
CA ARG A 144 -6.99 -3.05 -0.48
C ARG A 144 -6.47 -3.41 -1.86
N ILE A 145 -5.91 -2.45 -2.58
CA ILE A 145 -5.32 -2.65 -3.92
C ILE A 145 -4.07 -3.55 -3.83
N PHE A 146 -3.02 -3.11 -3.12
CA PHE A 146 -1.69 -3.70 -3.23
C PHE A 146 -1.45 -4.88 -2.29
N SER A 147 -2.18 -4.97 -1.19
CA SER A 147 -2.05 -6.08 -0.23
C SER A 147 -3.16 -7.11 -0.39
N LEU A 148 -4.41 -6.67 -0.51
CA LEU A 148 -5.57 -7.58 -0.52
C LEU A 148 -6.00 -7.99 -1.92
N LEU A 149 -5.44 -7.37 -2.96
CA LEU A 149 -5.78 -7.64 -4.37
C LEU A 149 -7.29 -7.51 -4.60
N ASP A 150 -7.89 -6.50 -3.98
CA ASP A 150 -9.29 -6.14 -4.18
C ASP A 150 -9.47 -5.58 -5.60
N PRO A 151 -10.27 -6.23 -6.45
CA PRO A 151 -10.42 -5.83 -7.86
C PRO A 151 -11.23 -4.54 -8.05
N ASP A 152 -11.96 -4.08 -7.02
CA ASP A 152 -12.96 -3.01 -7.17
C ASP A 152 -12.68 -1.82 -6.24
N VAL A 153 -11.53 -1.18 -6.48
CA VAL A 153 -11.08 0.01 -5.73
C VAL A 153 -10.65 1.10 -6.71
N LEU A 154 -11.38 2.22 -6.71
CA LEU A 154 -10.95 3.46 -7.34
C LEU A 154 -10.54 4.44 -6.24
N PRO A 155 -9.23 4.71 -6.02
CA PRO A 155 -8.77 5.53 -4.91
C PRO A 155 -8.96 7.02 -5.25
N ILE A 156 -10.19 7.52 -5.10
CA ILE A 156 -10.57 8.91 -5.44
C ILE A 156 -9.81 9.99 -4.66
N GLY A 157 -9.17 9.63 -3.55
CA GLY A 157 -8.29 10.52 -2.79
C GLY A 157 -6.87 10.62 -3.36
N ASP A 158 -6.53 9.84 -4.38
CA ASP A 158 -5.21 9.81 -4.98
C ASP A 158 -5.01 10.95 -5.99
N ILE A 159 -3.93 11.72 -5.82
CA ILE A 159 -3.64 12.87 -6.68
C ILE A 159 -3.36 12.45 -8.13
N GLY A 160 -2.76 11.27 -8.35
CA GLY A 160 -2.54 10.72 -9.68
C GLY A 160 -3.87 10.42 -10.36
N VAL A 161 -4.77 9.71 -9.66
CA VAL A 161 -6.12 9.42 -10.18
C VAL A 161 -6.91 10.70 -10.45
N ILE A 162 -6.96 11.64 -9.50
CA ILE A 162 -7.68 12.92 -9.66
C ILE A 162 -7.23 13.70 -10.90
N ARG A 163 -5.95 13.60 -11.29
CA ARG A 163 -5.41 14.31 -12.47
C ARG A 163 -5.71 13.62 -13.80
N CYS A 164 -6.12 12.35 -13.76
CA CYS A 164 -6.36 11.53 -14.94
C CYS A 164 -7.86 11.37 -15.27
N ILE A 165 -8.75 11.67 -14.32
CA ILE A 165 -10.22 11.70 -14.51
C ILE A 165 -10.71 13.09 -14.91
#